data_AF-A0A559N556-F1
#
_entry.id   AF-A0A559N556-F1
#
_cell.length_a   1.000
_cell.length_b   1.000
_cell.length_c   1.000
_cell.angle_alpha   90.00
_cell.angle_beta   90.00
_cell.angle_gamma   90.00
#
_symmetry.space_group_name_H-M   'P 1'
#
loop_
_entity.id
_entity.type
_entity.pdbx_description
1 polymer ?
#
loop_
_entity_poly.entity_id
_entity_poly.type
_entity_poly.pdbx_seq_one_letter_code
_entity_poly.pdbx_strand_id
1 'polypeptide(L)'
;MDGIRILLLVAGVIILLINFFINSGNIIKIVKYCFQTNSIANYWDLIFKSCFSGRAIISSIIGLILAIIIFVIIAPIILIRSAMGTKKVNNLLDEGLFFQYQDLNLEKDNLTFKTNINNELFSNVPEISVTGKLRVDAIIAISEITKECEAKGIKCEYKVMHKLPLENKTEALIPLFLTVDNQEIPTYFIYTPTHVQQYKKIRNKLYTAGYKKTIYFSTIQF
;
A
#
# COMPACT_ATOMS: atom_id res chain seq x y z
N MET A 1 -2.88 17.91 -6.02
CA MET A 1 -4.36 17.91 -6.17
C MET A 1 -5.10 18.00 -4.84
N ASP A 2 -4.48 17.72 -3.70
CA ASP A 2 -5.17 17.77 -2.40
C ASP A 2 -5.37 19.19 -1.82
N GLY A 3 -4.47 20.13 -2.13
CA GLY A 3 -4.60 21.52 -1.66
C GLY A 3 -5.87 22.24 -2.16
N ILE A 4 -6.25 22.02 -3.43
CA ILE A 4 -7.47 22.60 -4.01
C ILE A 4 -8.73 21.98 -3.38
N ARG A 5 -8.69 20.68 -3.04
CA ARG A 5 -9.82 19.99 -2.39
C ARG A 5 -10.08 20.55 -0.99
N ILE A 6 -9.02 20.77 -0.21
CA ILE A 6 -9.11 21.34 1.14
C ILE A 6 -9.67 22.77 1.06
N LEU A 7 -9.20 23.57 0.10
CA LEU A 7 -9.62 24.97 -0.05
C LEU A 7 -11.11 25.08 -0.43
N LEU A 8 -11.60 24.20 -1.30
CA LEU A 8 -13.03 24.12 -1.66
C LEU A 8 -13.91 23.68 -0.48
N LEU A 9 -13.42 22.74 0.35
CA LEU A 9 -14.15 22.28 1.53
C LEU A 9 -14.27 23.39 2.58
N VAL A 10 -13.19 24.13 2.82
CA VAL A 10 -13.18 25.30 3.71
C VAL A 10 -14.15 26.37 3.22
N ALA A 11 -14.14 26.69 1.92
CA ALA A 11 -15.08 27.65 1.35
C ALA A 11 -16.56 27.20 1.51
N GLY A 12 -16.84 25.91 1.31
CA GLY A 12 -18.19 25.35 1.51
C GLY A 12 -18.67 25.46 2.96
N VAL A 13 -17.79 25.17 3.94
CA VAL A 13 -18.10 25.30 5.37
C VAL A 13 -18.36 26.76 5.74
N ILE A 14 -17.57 27.70 5.23
CA ILE A 14 -17.75 29.14 5.49
C ILE A 14 -19.11 29.61 4.95
N ILE A 15 -19.50 29.20 3.74
CA ILE A 15 -20.80 29.56 3.14
C ILE A 15 -21.96 29.03 3.99
N LEU A 16 -21.85 27.80 4.51
CA LEU A 16 -22.86 27.23 5.41
C LEU A 16 -22.98 28.01 6.71
N LEU A 17 -21.85 28.38 7.33
CA LEU A 17 -21.84 29.18 8.55
C LEU A 17 -22.46 30.55 8.36
N ILE A 18 -22.13 31.25 7.26
CA ILE A 18 -22.71 32.56 6.95
C ILE A 18 -24.23 32.46 6.79
N ASN A 19 -24.72 31.46 6.04
CA ASN A 19 -26.15 31.24 5.88
C ASN A 19 -26.85 30.90 7.21
N PHE A 20 -26.19 30.15 8.09
CA PHE A 20 -26.71 29.82 9.41
C PHE A 20 -26.89 31.07 10.29
N PHE A 21 -25.91 31.97 10.32
CA PHE A 21 -25.99 33.21 11.09
C PHE A 21 -27.06 34.17 10.55
N ILE A 22 -27.17 34.32 9.23
CA ILE A 22 -28.19 35.18 8.60
C ILE A 22 -29.61 34.67 8.95
N ASN A 23 -29.84 33.36 8.81
CA ASN A 23 -31.14 32.77 9.11
C ASN A 23 -31.47 32.83 10.60
N SER A 24 -30.49 32.64 11.49
CA SER A 24 -30.68 32.79 12.93
C SER A 24 -31.09 34.22 13.31
N GLY A 25 -30.47 35.24 12.70
CA GLY A 25 -30.83 36.64 12.91
C GLY A 25 -32.25 36.99 12.44
N ASN A 26 -32.69 36.41 11.33
CA ASN A 26 -34.06 36.58 10.83
C ASN A 26 -35.08 35.88 11.74
N ILE A 27 -34.78 34.68 12.24
CA ILE A 27 -35.64 33.98 13.21
C ILE A 27 -35.84 34.80 14.48
N ILE A 28 -34.77 35.40 15.04
CA ILE A 28 -34.86 36.24 16.24
C ILE A 28 -35.79 37.44 16.01
N LYS A 29 -35.72 38.09 14.84
CA LYS A 29 -36.60 39.21 14.49
C LYS A 29 -38.07 38.78 14.39
N ILE A 30 -38.33 37.61 13.80
CA ILE A 30 -39.69 37.05 13.66
C ILE A 30 -40.27 36.68 15.03
N VAL A 31 -39.46 36.04 15.88
CA VAL A 31 -39.84 35.70 17.25
C VAL A 31 -40.17 36.98 18.04
N LYS A 32 -39.31 38.00 17.97
CA LYS A 32 -39.56 39.31 18.61
C LYS A 32 -40.84 39.96 18.10
N TYR A 33 -41.11 39.91 16.79
CA TYR A 33 -42.35 40.42 16.21
C TYR A 33 -43.59 39.71 16.75
N CYS A 34 -43.57 38.37 16.84
CA CYS A 34 -44.69 37.60 17.38
C CYS A 34 -44.97 37.90 18.86
N PHE A 35 -43.91 38.14 19.65
CA PHE A 35 -44.03 38.59 21.05
C PHE A 35 -44.59 40.01 21.15
N GLN A 36 -44.21 40.92 20.23
CA GLN A 36 -44.72 42.28 20.22
C GLN A 36 -46.20 42.36 19.81
N THR A 37 -46.65 41.46 18.93
CA THR A 37 -48.04 41.43 18.43
C THR A 37 -48.94 40.49 19.20
N ASN A 38 -48.44 39.76 20.22
CA ASN A 38 -49.16 38.71 20.96
C ASN A 38 -49.93 37.73 20.05
N SER A 39 -49.34 37.38 18.90
CA SER A 39 -49.98 36.53 17.90
C SER A 39 -48.96 35.75 17.09
N ILE A 40 -49.28 34.49 16.80
CA ILE A 40 -48.45 33.55 16.03
C ILE A 40 -48.94 33.43 14.57
N ALA A 41 -50.06 34.08 14.22
CA ALA A 41 -50.72 33.91 12.92
C ALA A 41 -49.80 34.16 11.71
N ASN A 42 -48.81 35.05 11.84
CA ASN A 42 -47.88 35.41 10.77
C ASN A 42 -46.50 34.73 10.88
N TYR A 43 -46.26 33.88 11.89
CA TYR A 43 -44.96 33.30 12.18
C TYR A 43 -44.40 32.46 11.02
N TRP A 44 -45.21 31.53 10.50
CA TRP A 44 -44.80 30.62 9.42
C TRP A 44 -44.57 31.35 8.10
N ASP A 45 -45.45 32.29 7.72
CA ASP A 45 -45.29 33.08 6.49
C ASP A 45 -44.02 33.94 6.52
N LEU A 46 -43.72 34.56 7.67
CA LEU A 46 -42.52 35.36 7.84
C LEU A 46 -41.24 34.50 7.85
N ILE A 47 -41.28 33.29 8.41
CA ILE A 47 -40.18 32.33 8.34
C ILE A 47 -39.90 31.90 6.91
N PHE A 48 -40.93 31.50 6.15
CA PHE A 48 -40.74 31.06 4.78
C PHE A 48 -40.24 32.19 3.86
N LYS A 49 -40.74 33.42 4.04
CA LYS A 49 -40.28 34.58 3.25
C LYS A 49 -38.87 35.06 3.62
N SER A 50 -38.48 34.99 4.90
CA SER A 50 -37.25 35.63 5.38
C SER A 50 -36.08 34.67 5.59
N CYS A 51 -36.33 33.38 5.79
CA CYS A 51 -35.30 32.38 6.10
C CYS A 51 -35.04 31.40 4.96
N PHE A 52 -35.97 31.26 4.01
CA PHE A 52 -35.84 30.35 2.88
C PHE A 52 -35.93 31.12 1.56
N SER A 53 -34.81 31.23 0.84
CA SER A 53 -34.91 31.58 -0.59
C SER A 53 -35.20 30.29 -1.36
N GLY A 54 -36.37 30.21 -2.01
CA GLY A 54 -36.74 29.02 -2.81
C GLY A 54 -35.67 28.66 -3.85
N ARG A 55 -34.91 29.65 -4.34
CA ARG A 55 -33.78 29.47 -5.25
C ARG A 55 -32.60 28.72 -4.61
N ALA A 56 -32.31 28.91 -3.32
CA ALA A 56 -31.22 28.22 -2.63
C ALA A 56 -31.54 26.73 -2.35
N ILE A 57 -32.79 26.43 -2.00
CA ILE A 57 -33.25 25.04 -1.82
C ILE A 57 -33.18 24.29 -3.15
N ILE A 58 -33.71 24.88 -4.23
CA ILE A 58 -33.70 24.29 -5.56
C ILE A 58 -32.26 24.08 -6.06
N SER A 59 -31.39 25.08 -5.87
CA SER A 59 -29.97 24.98 -6.25
C SER A 59 -29.25 23.86 -5.49
N SER A 60 -29.52 23.69 -4.19
CA SER A 60 -28.93 22.62 -3.38
C SER A 60 -29.41 21.23 -3.82
N ILE A 61 -30.70 21.07 -4.13
CA ILE A 61 -31.28 19.82 -4.64
C ILE A 61 -30.68 19.45 -6.00
N ILE A 62 -30.57 20.42 -6.92
CA ILE A 62 -29.96 20.20 -8.24
C ILE A 62 -28.48 19.81 -8.09
N GLY A 63 -27.74 20.47 -7.19
CA GLY A 63 -26.35 20.14 -6.89
C GLY A 63 -26.16 18.72 -6.35
N LEU A 64 -27.06 18.27 -5.46
CA LEU A 64 -27.05 16.90 -4.93
C LEU A 64 -27.32 15.87 -6.03
N ILE A 65 -28.32 16.11 -6.89
CA ILE A 65 -28.62 15.23 -8.03
C ILE A 65 -27.41 15.12 -8.97
N LEU A 66 -26.77 16.25 -9.29
CA LEU A 66 -25.59 16.27 -10.15
C LEU A 66 -24.41 15.50 -9.53
N ALA A 67 -24.18 15.65 -8.22
CA ALA A 67 -23.14 14.93 -7.49
C ALA A 67 -23.37 13.41 -7.50
N ILE A 68 -24.63 12.96 -7.32
CA ILE A 68 -25.01 11.55 -7.39
C ILE A 68 -24.74 10.99 -8.80
N ILE A 69 -25.13 11.71 -9.85
CA ILE A 69 -24.88 11.30 -11.25
C ILE A 69 -23.38 11.14 -11.50
N ILE A 70 -22.57 12.13 -11.10
CA ILE A 70 -21.11 12.08 -11.25
C ILE A 70 -20.52 10.89 -10.47
N PHE A 71 -21.00 10.64 -9.25
CA PHE A 71 -20.55 9.52 -8.43
C PHE A 71 -20.84 8.17 -9.09
N VAL A 72 -22.05 7.97 -9.62
CA VAL A 72 -22.45 6.74 -10.33
C VAL A 72 -21.59 6.49 -11.58
N ILE A 73 -21.11 7.54 -12.26
CA ILE A 73 -20.22 7.42 -13.42
C ILE A 73 -18.77 7.08 -13.00
N ILE A 74 -18.24 7.73 -11.97
CA ILE A 74 -16.82 7.60 -11.57
C ILE A 74 -16.58 6.34 -10.74
N ALA A 75 -17.50 5.96 -9.85
CA ALA A 75 -17.37 4.82 -8.96
C ALA A 75 -17.01 3.50 -9.68
N PRO A 76 -17.71 3.07 -10.76
CA PRO A 76 -17.37 1.81 -11.44
C PRO A 76 -15.97 1.85 -12.07
N ILE A 77 -15.52 2.99 -12.60
CA ILE A 77 -14.18 3.13 -13.18
C ILE A 77 -13.11 2.92 -12.11
N ILE A 78 -13.29 3.52 -10.93
CA ILE A 78 -12.37 3.38 -9.80
C ILE A 78 -12.35 1.92 -9.31
N LEU A 79 -13.52 1.30 -9.16
CA LEU A 79 -13.66 -0.09 -8.70
C LEU A 79 -13.04 -1.10 -9.68
N ILE A 80 -13.22 -0.90 -10.99
CA ILE A 80 -12.59 -1.77 -12.01
C ILE A 80 -11.07 -1.60 -11.99
N ARG A 81 -10.57 -0.36 -11.93
CA ARG A 81 -9.12 -0.09 -11.88
C ARG A 81 -8.47 -0.67 -10.62
N SER A 82 -9.10 -0.57 -9.46
CA SER A 82 -8.58 -1.16 -8.23
C SER A 82 -8.58 -2.70 -8.32
N ALA A 83 -9.66 -3.30 -8.80
CA ALA A 83 -9.76 -4.75 -8.98
C ALA A 83 -8.73 -5.30 -9.98
N MET A 84 -8.50 -4.62 -11.11
CA MET A 84 -7.47 -4.98 -12.07
C MET A 84 -6.05 -4.86 -11.48
N GLY A 85 -5.81 -3.82 -10.67
CA GLY A 85 -4.55 -3.66 -9.92
C GLY A 85 -4.31 -4.84 -8.98
N THR A 86 -5.32 -5.25 -8.20
CA THR A 86 -5.24 -6.41 -7.30
C THR A 86 -5.01 -7.71 -8.07
N LYS A 87 -5.71 -7.94 -9.20
CA LYS A 87 -5.46 -9.11 -10.06
C LYS A 87 -4.03 -9.15 -10.59
N LYS A 88 -3.49 -7.99 -11.01
CA LYS A 88 -2.11 -7.90 -11.50
C LYS A 88 -1.10 -8.27 -10.40
N VAL A 89 -1.28 -7.75 -9.18
CA VAL A 89 -0.41 -8.08 -8.04
C VAL A 89 -0.52 -9.56 -7.66
N ASN A 90 -1.74 -10.10 -7.61
CA ASN A 90 -1.96 -11.52 -7.30
C ASN A 90 -1.29 -12.43 -8.35
N ASN A 91 -1.37 -12.09 -9.63
CA ASN A 91 -0.66 -12.86 -10.66
C ASN A 91 0.86 -12.82 -10.47
N LEU A 92 1.43 -11.65 -10.11
CA LEU A 92 2.87 -11.55 -9.82
C LEU A 92 3.27 -12.39 -8.59
N LEU A 93 2.43 -12.42 -7.56
CA LEU A 93 2.61 -13.28 -6.39
C LEU A 93 2.52 -14.76 -6.79
N ASP A 94 1.48 -15.16 -7.52
CA ASP A 94 1.26 -16.53 -7.93
C ASP A 94 2.38 -17.05 -8.83
N GLU A 95 2.95 -16.20 -9.68
CA GLU A 95 4.07 -16.55 -10.55
C GLU A 95 5.44 -16.52 -9.86
N GLY A 96 5.51 -16.10 -8.59
CA GLY A 96 6.75 -15.95 -7.84
C GLY A 96 7.63 -14.79 -8.29
N LEU A 97 7.10 -13.86 -9.09
CA LEU A 97 7.82 -12.66 -9.55
C LEU A 97 7.93 -11.60 -8.44
N PHE A 98 7.09 -11.70 -7.42
CA PHE A 98 7.11 -10.85 -6.23
C PHE A 98 6.82 -11.71 -5.00
N PHE A 99 7.51 -11.41 -3.90
CA PHE A 99 7.30 -12.06 -2.60
C PHE A 99 6.75 -11.01 -1.64
N GLN A 100 5.62 -11.33 -0.99
CA GLN A 100 5.06 -10.47 0.04
C GLN A 100 5.54 -10.93 1.42
N TYR A 101 6.43 -10.15 2.00
CA TYR A 101 6.95 -10.39 3.34
C TYR A 101 6.08 -9.68 4.37
N GLN A 102 5.55 -10.45 5.31
CA GLN A 102 4.91 -9.95 6.53
C GLN A 102 5.87 -10.15 7.69
N ASP A 103 5.93 -9.20 8.61
CA ASP A 103 6.73 -9.35 9.83
C ASP A 103 6.14 -10.47 10.68
N LEU A 104 6.95 -11.48 10.95
CA LEU A 104 6.65 -12.58 11.87
C LEU A 104 7.48 -12.40 13.14
N ASN A 105 6.93 -12.76 14.29
CA ASN A 105 7.66 -12.71 15.57
C ASN A 105 8.28 -14.08 15.87
N LEU A 106 9.33 -14.46 15.11
CA LEU A 106 10.01 -15.75 15.25
C LEU A 106 11.24 -15.68 16.18
N GLU A 107 11.60 -14.49 16.66
CA GLU A 107 12.73 -14.24 17.58
C GLU A 107 12.71 -15.12 18.84
N LYS A 108 11.52 -15.53 19.29
CA LYS A 108 11.35 -16.34 20.51
C LYS A 108 11.61 -17.83 20.30
N ASP A 109 11.60 -18.29 19.06
CA ASP A 109 11.63 -19.72 18.73
C ASP A 109 13.07 -20.24 18.57
N ASN A 110 14.09 -19.37 18.70
CA ASN A 110 15.52 -19.69 18.52
C ASN A 110 15.81 -20.52 17.26
N LEU A 111 15.07 -20.22 16.18
CA LEU A 111 15.20 -20.93 14.92
C LEU A 111 16.42 -20.42 14.14
N THR A 112 17.06 -21.34 13.41
CA THR A 112 18.09 -21.01 12.42
C THR A 112 17.58 -21.31 11.02
N PHE A 113 18.04 -20.55 10.03
CA PHE A 113 17.67 -20.76 8.64
C PHE A 113 18.28 -22.06 8.11
N LYS A 114 17.45 -22.88 7.47
CA LYS A 114 17.90 -23.92 6.54
C LYS A 114 18.25 -23.25 5.22
N THR A 115 19.49 -23.42 4.78
CA THR A 115 20.00 -22.73 3.59
C THR A 115 20.87 -23.63 2.74
N ASN A 116 20.90 -23.40 1.43
CA ASN A 116 21.83 -24.02 0.49
C ASN A 116 23.10 -23.18 0.26
N ILE A 117 23.30 -22.10 1.03
CA ILE A 117 24.37 -21.13 0.77
C ILE A 117 25.76 -21.77 0.72
N ASN A 118 26.06 -22.74 1.58
CA ASN A 118 27.36 -23.42 1.63
C ASN A 118 27.60 -24.34 0.41
N ASN A 119 26.54 -24.72 -0.31
CA ASN A 119 26.66 -25.46 -1.57
C ASN A 119 26.85 -24.53 -2.77
N GLU A 120 26.28 -23.32 -2.71
CA GLU A 120 26.26 -22.36 -3.82
C GLU A 120 27.46 -21.40 -3.81
N LEU A 121 27.88 -21.00 -2.61
CA LEU A 121 29.09 -20.23 -2.31
C LEU A 121 30.15 -21.15 -1.72
N PHE A 122 31.42 -20.90 -2.05
CA PHE A 122 32.58 -21.61 -1.49
C PHE A 122 32.87 -21.21 -0.03
N SER A 123 31.82 -21.04 0.79
CA SER A 123 31.87 -20.44 2.12
C SER A 123 31.18 -21.28 3.17
N ASN A 124 31.78 -21.34 4.36
CA ASN A 124 31.18 -21.93 5.55
C ASN A 124 30.44 -20.82 6.27
N VAL A 125 29.39 -20.30 5.64
CA VAL A 125 28.57 -19.27 6.28
C VAL A 125 27.95 -19.88 7.54
N PRO A 126 28.11 -19.25 8.71
CA PRO A 126 27.59 -19.77 9.96
C PRO A 126 26.06 -19.87 9.92
N GLU A 127 25.49 -20.65 10.83
CA GLU A 127 24.04 -20.70 10.98
C GLU A 127 23.48 -19.33 11.36
N ILE A 128 22.51 -18.85 10.58
CA ILE A 128 21.91 -17.53 10.76
C ILE A 128 20.59 -17.70 11.50
N SER A 129 20.44 -17.00 12.63
CA SER A 129 19.20 -16.98 13.40
C SER A 129 18.07 -16.26 12.66
N VAL A 130 16.84 -16.68 12.93
CA VAL A 130 15.64 -16.18 12.27
C VAL A 130 14.90 -15.23 13.20
N THR A 131 14.68 -14.00 12.77
CA THR A 131 13.79 -13.06 13.48
C THR A 131 12.37 -13.07 12.92
N GLY A 132 12.21 -13.39 11.64
CA GLY A 132 10.92 -13.32 10.93
C GLY A 132 10.65 -11.95 10.31
N LYS A 133 11.61 -11.02 10.40
CA LYS A 133 11.57 -9.70 9.78
C LYS A 133 12.59 -9.64 8.66
N LEU A 134 12.12 -9.59 7.41
CA LEU A 134 12.98 -9.64 6.21
C LEU A 134 14.16 -8.67 6.30
N ARG A 135 13.92 -7.43 6.73
CA ARG A 135 14.98 -6.40 6.78
C ARG A 135 16.09 -6.77 7.76
N VAL A 136 15.73 -7.31 8.92
CA VAL A 136 16.70 -7.70 9.95
C VAL A 136 17.46 -8.94 9.49
N ASP A 137 16.72 -9.97 9.07
CA ASP A 137 17.29 -11.24 8.60
C ASP A 137 18.21 -11.03 7.39
N ALA A 138 17.84 -10.16 6.44
CA ALA A 138 18.67 -9.84 5.29
C ALA A 138 19.95 -9.10 5.67
N ILE A 139 19.92 -8.17 6.64
CA ILE A 139 21.13 -7.48 7.11
C ILE A 139 22.08 -8.45 7.79
N ILE A 140 21.56 -9.34 8.64
CA ILE A 140 22.37 -10.38 9.30
C ILE A 140 22.99 -11.29 8.22
N ALA A 141 22.20 -11.76 7.25
CA ALA A 141 22.69 -12.58 6.16
C ALA A 141 23.78 -11.88 5.33
N ILE A 142 23.58 -10.62 4.93
CA ILE A 142 24.57 -9.83 4.20
C ILE A 142 25.86 -9.69 5.02
N SER A 143 25.74 -9.39 6.32
CA SER A 143 26.88 -9.22 7.22
C SER A 143 27.74 -10.47 7.29
N GLU A 144 27.13 -11.64 7.55
CA GLU A 144 27.87 -12.91 7.65
C GLU A 144 28.49 -13.32 6.31
N ILE A 145 27.77 -13.15 5.20
CA ILE A 145 28.29 -13.47 3.86
C ILE A 145 29.47 -12.57 3.51
N THR A 146 29.35 -11.27 3.78
CA THR A 146 30.40 -10.29 3.45
C THR A 146 31.67 -10.58 4.25
N LYS A 147 31.53 -10.85 5.56
CA LYS A 147 32.64 -11.21 6.44
C LYS A 147 33.39 -12.46 5.94
N GLU A 148 32.66 -13.50 5.54
CA GLU A 148 33.26 -14.71 4.98
C GLU A 148 33.94 -14.48 3.62
N CYS A 149 33.38 -13.62 2.77
CA CYS A 149 34.00 -13.26 1.49
C CYS A 149 35.28 -12.44 1.69
N GLU A 150 35.25 -11.45 2.60
CA GLU A 150 36.41 -10.64 2.96
C GLU A 150 37.55 -11.48 3.55
N ALA A 151 37.23 -12.43 4.43
CA ALA A 151 38.21 -13.35 5.00
C ALA A 151 38.95 -14.19 3.94
N LYS A 152 38.33 -14.36 2.76
CA LYS A 152 38.88 -15.10 1.62
C LYS A 152 39.41 -14.21 0.50
N GLY A 153 39.37 -12.88 0.67
CA GLY A 153 39.77 -11.93 -0.36
C GLY A 153 38.85 -11.93 -1.59
N ILE A 154 37.61 -12.40 -1.44
CA ILE A 154 36.62 -12.45 -2.52
C ILE A 154 35.77 -11.17 -2.47
N LYS A 155 35.60 -10.54 -3.64
CA LYS A 155 34.72 -9.37 -3.77
C LYS A 155 33.26 -9.78 -3.64
N CYS A 156 32.53 -9.15 -2.73
CA CYS A 156 31.10 -9.34 -2.51
C CYS A 156 30.37 -8.00 -2.60
N GLU A 157 29.41 -7.89 -3.52
CA GLU A 157 28.50 -6.76 -3.65
C GLU A 157 27.06 -7.23 -3.49
N TYR A 158 26.16 -6.34 -3.08
CA TYR A 158 24.75 -6.69 -2.92
C TYR A 158 23.82 -5.55 -3.34
N LYS A 159 22.63 -5.92 -3.78
CA LYS A 159 21.49 -5.03 -4.04
C LYS A 159 20.26 -5.59 -3.35
N VAL A 160 19.47 -4.74 -2.69
CA VAL A 160 18.21 -5.13 -2.06
C VAL A 160 17.03 -4.77 -2.95
N MET A 161 15.98 -5.58 -2.94
CA MET A 161 14.77 -5.38 -3.74
C MET A 161 15.08 -5.07 -5.21
N HIS A 162 16.03 -5.83 -5.78
CA HIS A 162 16.53 -5.61 -7.12
C HIS A 162 15.50 -6.08 -8.15
N LYS A 163 15.16 -5.21 -9.10
CA LYS A 163 14.33 -5.57 -10.24
C LYS A 163 15.20 -6.25 -11.29
N LEU A 164 14.97 -7.55 -11.45
CA LEU A 164 15.66 -8.38 -12.42
C LEU A 164 14.75 -8.58 -13.64
N PRO A 165 15.13 -8.08 -14.83
CA PRO A 165 14.38 -8.38 -16.04
C PRO A 165 14.55 -9.86 -16.39
N LEU A 166 13.43 -10.52 -16.68
CA LEU A 166 13.34 -11.90 -17.18
C LEU A 166 12.85 -11.91 -18.63
N GLU A 167 12.75 -13.10 -19.21
CA GLU A 167 12.16 -13.29 -20.53
C GLU A 167 10.72 -12.73 -20.62
N ASN A 168 10.28 -12.41 -21.84
CA ASN A 168 8.94 -11.91 -22.14
C ASN A 168 8.57 -10.57 -21.47
N LYS A 169 9.55 -9.68 -21.24
CA LYS A 169 9.35 -8.36 -20.62
C LYS A 169 8.75 -8.43 -19.20
N THR A 170 8.92 -9.56 -18.52
CA THR A 170 8.53 -9.70 -17.12
C THR A 170 9.70 -9.31 -16.22
N GLU A 171 9.41 -8.76 -15.05
CA GLU A 171 10.43 -8.39 -14.07
C GLU A 171 10.16 -9.15 -12.77
N ALA A 172 11.21 -9.70 -12.17
CA ALA A 172 11.16 -10.29 -10.84
C ALA A 172 11.78 -9.33 -9.83
N LEU A 173 11.16 -9.19 -8.65
CA LEU A 173 11.70 -8.42 -7.55
C LEU A 173 12.44 -9.34 -6.59
N ILE A 174 13.76 -9.31 -6.65
CA ILE A 174 14.64 -10.16 -5.85
C ILE A 174 14.90 -9.46 -4.52
N PRO A 175 14.59 -10.07 -3.36
CA PRO A 175 14.73 -9.40 -2.07
C PRO A 175 16.20 -9.10 -1.74
N LEU A 176 17.11 -10.02 -2.09
CA LEU A 176 18.56 -9.84 -2.00
C LEU A 176 19.23 -10.38 -3.26
N PHE A 177 19.99 -9.55 -3.94
CA PHE A 177 20.74 -9.90 -5.13
C PHE A 177 22.23 -9.76 -4.84
N LEU A 178 22.94 -10.88 -4.77
CA LEU A 178 24.36 -10.92 -4.43
C LEU A 178 25.19 -10.99 -5.72
N THR A 179 26.32 -10.31 -5.75
CA THR A 179 27.35 -10.47 -6.77
C THR A 179 28.63 -10.88 -6.05
N VAL A 180 29.00 -12.15 -6.15
CA VAL A 180 30.21 -12.71 -5.51
C VAL A 180 31.15 -13.18 -6.61
N ASP A 181 32.36 -12.62 -6.67
CA ASP A 181 33.35 -12.92 -7.72
C ASP A 181 32.77 -12.84 -9.15
N ASN A 182 32.05 -11.74 -9.44
CA ASN A 182 31.32 -11.50 -10.68
C ASN A 182 30.19 -12.51 -11.00
N GLN A 183 29.84 -13.42 -10.08
CA GLN A 183 28.68 -14.29 -10.21
C GLN A 183 27.45 -13.64 -9.57
N GLU A 184 26.39 -13.47 -10.36
CA GLU A 184 25.10 -12.95 -9.89
C GLU A 184 24.26 -14.07 -9.29
N ILE A 185 23.87 -13.92 -8.03
CA ILE A 185 23.20 -14.95 -7.24
C ILE A 185 21.95 -14.35 -6.58
N PRO A 186 20.76 -14.57 -7.17
CA PRO A 186 19.49 -14.22 -6.56
C PRO A 186 19.29 -14.98 -5.25
N THR A 187 18.95 -14.26 -4.19
CA THR A 187 18.81 -14.78 -2.83
C THR A 187 17.41 -14.49 -2.29
N TYR A 188 16.76 -15.50 -1.71
CA TYR A 188 15.37 -15.44 -1.24
C TYR A 188 15.23 -15.83 0.23
N PHE A 189 14.26 -15.22 0.91
CA PHE A 189 13.87 -15.58 2.28
C PHE A 189 12.49 -16.26 2.25
N ILE A 190 12.37 -17.40 2.93
CA ILE A 190 11.20 -18.28 2.84
C ILE A 190 10.70 -18.59 4.25
N TYR A 191 9.62 -17.90 4.64
CA TYR A 191 9.02 -18.03 5.96
C TYR A 191 7.72 -18.82 5.96
N THR A 192 7.04 -18.92 4.81
CA THR A 192 5.69 -19.48 4.69
C THR A 192 5.60 -20.51 3.55
N PRO A 193 4.61 -21.42 3.57
CA PRO A 193 4.37 -22.35 2.46
C PRO A 193 4.12 -21.64 1.12
N THR A 194 3.50 -20.45 1.16
CA THR A 194 3.32 -19.62 -0.04
C THR A 194 4.67 -19.22 -0.65
N HIS A 195 5.63 -18.78 0.18
CA HIS A 195 6.98 -18.45 -0.31
C HIS A 195 7.67 -19.66 -0.93
N VAL A 196 7.44 -20.87 -0.40
CA VAL A 196 7.98 -22.11 -1.00
C VAL A 196 7.45 -22.31 -2.41
N GLN A 197 6.14 -22.16 -2.61
CA GLN A 197 5.53 -22.31 -3.95
C GLN A 197 6.04 -21.24 -4.92
N GLN A 198 6.13 -19.99 -4.47
CA GLN A 198 6.69 -18.87 -5.23
C GLN A 198 8.15 -19.13 -5.63
N TYR A 199 8.96 -19.62 -4.69
CA TYR A 199 10.37 -19.93 -4.91
C TYR A 199 10.54 -21.05 -5.94
N LYS A 200 9.74 -22.11 -5.86
CA LYS A 200 9.77 -23.21 -6.85
C LYS A 200 9.47 -22.72 -8.26
N LYS A 201 8.52 -21.79 -8.42
CA LYS A 201 8.18 -21.22 -9.74
C LYS A 201 9.26 -20.28 -10.28
N ILE A 202 9.76 -19.36 -9.46
CA ILE A 202 10.74 -18.37 -9.90
C ILE A 202 12.10 -19.01 -10.19
N ARG A 203 12.49 -20.06 -9.46
CA ARG A 203 13.74 -20.79 -9.69
C ARG A 203 13.86 -21.32 -11.12
N ASN A 204 12.78 -21.90 -11.65
CA ASN A 204 12.77 -22.40 -13.03
C ASN A 204 12.94 -21.25 -14.03
N LYS A 205 12.25 -20.12 -13.82
CA LYS A 205 12.36 -18.93 -14.68
C LYS A 205 13.77 -18.32 -14.63
N LEU A 206 14.37 -18.24 -13.44
CA LEU A 206 15.75 -17.76 -13.24
C LEU A 206 16.76 -18.65 -13.96
N TYR A 207 16.59 -19.98 -13.86
CA TYR A 207 17.46 -20.93 -14.54
C TYR A 207 17.43 -20.73 -16.06
N THR A 208 16.23 -20.58 -16.65
CA THR A 208 16.06 -20.28 -18.08
C THR A 208 16.71 -18.95 -18.47
N ALA A 209 16.62 -17.93 -17.61
CA ALA A 209 17.26 -16.63 -17.81
C ALA A 209 18.79 -16.62 -17.58
N GLY A 210 19.41 -17.76 -17.30
CA GLY A 210 20.87 -17.90 -17.14
C GLY A 210 21.38 -17.87 -15.69
N TYR A 211 20.51 -17.63 -14.72
CA TYR A 211 20.83 -17.65 -13.29
C TYR A 211 20.79 -19.08 -12.75
N LYS A 212 21.87 -19.83 -12.97
CA LYS A 212 21.97 -21.25 -12.60
C LYS A 212 22.04 -21.49 -11.09
N LYS A 213 22.51 -20.51 -10.33
CA LYS A 213 22.65 -20.56 -8.88
C LYS A 213 21.65 -19.63 -8.21
N THR A 214 21.03 -20.09 -7.13
CA THR A 214 20.13 -19.29 -6.30
C THR A 214 20.29 -19.70 -4.85
N ILE A 215 20.30 -18.75 -3.93
CA ILE A 215 20.37 -19.03 -2.50
C ILE A 215 18.97 -18.88 -1.89
N TYR A 216 18.64 -19.76 -0.94
CA TYR A 216 17.48 -19.57 -0.07
C TYR A 216 17.88 -19.59 1.40
N PHE A 217 17.15 -18.82 2.19
CA PHE A 217 17.12 -18.89 3.65
C PHE A 217 15.70 -19.27 4.05
N SER A 218 15.50 -20.48 4.58
CA SER A 218 14.15 -20.97 4.88
C SER A 218 13.97 -21.47 6.30
N THR A 219 12.80 -21.17 6.86
CA THR A 219 12.30 -21.78 8.10
C THR A 219 11.60 -23.11 7.85
N ILE A 220 11.34 -23.47 6.58
CA ILE A 220 10.58 -24.65 6.16
C ILE A 220 11.49 -25.56 5.34
N GLN A 221 11.33 -26.88 5.49
CA GLN A 221 12.05 -27.85 4.67
C GLN A 221 11.19 -28.25 3.46
N PHE A 222 11.73 -28.20 2.24
CA PHE A 222 10.95 -28.36 1.00
C PHE A 222 11.74 -28.82 -0.22
#